data_AF-A0A350FYE9-F1
#
_entry.id   AF-A0A350FYE9-F1
#
_cell.length_a   1.000
_cell.length_b   1.000
_cell.length_c   1.000
_cell.angle_alpha   90.00
_cell.angle_beta   90.00
_cell.angle_gamma   90.00
#
_symmetry.space_group_name_H-M   'P 1'
#
loop_
_entity.id
_entity.type
_entity.pdbx_description
1 polymer ?
#
loop_
_entity_poly.entity_id
_entity_poly.type
_entity_poly.pdbx_seq_one_letter_code
_entity_poly.pdbx_strand_id
1 'polypeptide(L)' 'KDIPAHGLVYGNPAQIHGFVCACGEIMQKDSQTDDSVTAKCPKCGRTVQISMLDWEKQK' A
#
# COMPACT_ATOMS: atom_id res chain seq x y z
N LYS A 1 9.46 31.48 -9.20
CA LYS A 1 9.37 30.03 -9.51
C LYS A 1 8.33 29.47 -8.55
N ASP A 2 7.10 29.45 -9.02
CA ASP A 2 5.88 29.37 -8.21
C ASP A 2 5.60 27.95 -7.71
N ILE A 3 5.25 27.84 -6.44
CA ILE A 3 4.78 26.62 -5.79
C ILE A 3 3.25 26.74 -5.68
N PRO A 4 2.45 25.83 -6.27
CA PRO A 4 1.00 25.86 -6.12
C PRO A 4 0.57 25.62 -4.67
N ALA A 5 -0.43 26.37 -4.21
CA ALA A 5 -1.10 26.10 -2.94
C ALA A 5 -1.65 24.67 -2.94
N HIS A 6 -1.40 23.93 -1.85
CA HIS A 6 -1.79 22.53 -1.58
C HIS A 6 -0.78 21.40 -1.91
N GLY A 7 0.52 21.71 -2.04
CA GLY A 7 1.56 20.68 -2.03
C GLY A 7 1.86 20.15 -0.61
N LEU A 8 1.13 19.15 -0.13
CA LEU A 8 1.50 18.37 1.05
C LEU A 8 2.46 17.25 0.60
N VAL A 9 3.76 17.46 0.75
CA VAL A 9 4.79 16.45 0.46
C VAL A 9 5.16 15.75 1.76
N TYR A 10 4.93 14.43 1.84
CA TYR A 10 5.46 13.58 2.91
C TYR A 10 6.40 12.52 2.33
N GLY A 11 7.64 12.46 2.86
CA GLY A 11 8.54 11.30 2.79
C GLY A 11 9.63 11.31 1.69
N ASN A 12 10.89 11.40 2.11
CA ASN A 12 12.10 11.12 1.32
C ASN A 12 13.03 10.19 2.13
N PRO A 13 13.34 8.95 1.70
CA PRO A 13 12.72 8.15 0.64
C PRO A 13 11.54 7.35 1.21
N ALA A 14 10.36 7.40 0.59
CA ALA A 14 9.29 6.46 0.90
C ALA A 14 9.62 5.11 0.28
N GLN A 15 10.48 4.32 0.95
CA GLN A 15 10.62 2.91 0.62
C GLN A 15 9.26 2.26 0.87
N ILE A 16 8.60 1.84 -0.21
CA ILE A 16 7.37 1.07 -0.11
C ILE A 16 7.77 -0.32 0.39
N HIS A 17 7.82 -0.49 1.71
CA HIS A 17 8.09 -1.78 2.35
C HIS A 17 6.85 -2.70 2.36
N GLY A 18 5.71 -2.21 1.88
CA GLY A 18 4.44 -2.92 1.93
C GLY A 18 3.27 -2.05 1.46
N PHE A 19 2.12 -2.69 1.32
CA PHE A 19 0.85 -2.01 1.07
C PHE A 19 0.31 -1.43 2.38
N VAL A 20 -0.06 -0.15 2.37
CA VAL A 20 -0.63 0.54 3.53
C VAL A 20 -2.08 0.88 3.21
N CYS A 21 -2.97 0.61 4.16
CA CYS A 21 -4.37 0.98 4.02
C CYS A 21 -4.52 2.50 4.16
N ALA A 22 -5.57 3.08 3.56
CA ALA A 22 -5.88 4.50 3.70
C ALA A 22 -6.08 4.99 5.16
N CYS A 23 -6.13 4.08 6.14
CA CYS A 23 -6.12 4.42 7.57
C CYS A 23 -4.70 4.58 8.17
N GLY A 24 -3.65 4.44 7.36
CA GLY A 24 -2.25 4.53 7.77
C GLY A 24 -1.67 3.25 8.39
N GLU A 25 -2.40 2.13 8.36
CA GLU A 25 -1.96 0.84 8.92
C GLU A 25 -1.39 -0.07 7.83
N ILE A 26 -0.33 -0.82 8.15
CA ILE A 26 0.26 -1.79 7.21
C ILE A 26 -0.74 -2.92 6.96
N MET A 27 -1.02 -3.19 5.69
CA MET A 27 -1.91 -4.27 5.32
C MET A 27 -1.19 -5.60 5.50
N GLN A 28 -1.87 -6.55 6.13
CA GLN A 28 -1.37 -7.89 6.33
C GLN A 28 -1.90 -8.79 5.22
N LYS A 29 -1.06 -9.72 4.76
CA LYS A 29 -1.48 -10.71 3.79
C LYS A 29 -2.49 -11.67 4.42
N ASP A 30 -3.70 -11.70 3.89
CA ASP A 30 -4.79 -12.53 4.38
C ASP A 30 -4.88 -13.83 3.59
N SER A 31 -4.81 -13.73 2.26
CA SER A 31 -4.73 -14.90 1.37
C SER A 31 -3.90 -14.58 0.12
N GLN A 32 -3.34 -15.61 -0.50
CA GLN A 32 -2.76 -15.53 -1.84
C GLN A 32 -3.40 -16.57 -2.73
N THR A 33 -3.62 -16.18 -3.98
CA THR A 33 -3.83 -17.06 -5.11
C THR A 33 -2.61 -16.97 -6.03
N ASP A 34 -2.55 -17.82 -7.04
CA ASP A 34 -1.43 -17.86 -7.98
C ASP A 34 -1.27 -16.53 -8.75
N ASP A 35 -2.36 -15.79 -8.95
CA ASP A 35 -2.35 -14.53 -9.71
C ASP A 35 -2.48 -13.26 -8.82
N SER A 36 -2.89 -13.39 -7.56
CA SER A 36 -3.20 -12.22 -6.72
C SER A 36 -3.02 -12.47 -5.22
N VAL A 37 -2.74 -11.41 -4.47
CA VAL A 37 -2.62 -11.38 -3.02
C VAL A 37 -3.76 -10.54 -2.44
N THR A 38 -4.57 -11.14 -1.60
CA THR A 38 -5.55 -10.42 -0.78
C THR A 38 -4.86 -9.94 0.48
N ALA A 39 -4.81 -8.62 0.66
CA ALA A 39 -4.31 -7.99 1.87
C ALA A 39 -5.47 -7.41 2.68
N LYS A 40 -5.43 -7.58 4.00
CA LYS A 40 -6.42 -7.11 4.95
C LYS A 40 -5.80 -6.16 5.96
N CYS A 41 -6.50 -5.08 6.24
CA CYS A 41 -6.13 -4.15 7.29
C CYS A 41 -6.65 -4.67 8.64
N PRO A 42 -5.78 -4.88 9.64
CA PRO A 42 -6.20 -5.32 10.97
C PRO A 42 -6.98 -4.24 11.73
N LYS A 43 -6.77 -2.96 11.41
CA LYS A 43 -7.36 -1.82 12.12
C LYS A 43 -8.77 -1.45 11.68
N CYS A 44 -9.03 -1.46 10.37
CA CYS A 44 -10.34 -1.08 9.82
C CYS A 44 -11.06 -2.22 9.09
N GLY A 45 -10.44 -3.40 8.99
CA GLY A 45 -11.02 -4.58 8.37
C GLY A 45 -11.09 -4.55 6.84
N ARG A 46 -10.61 -3.49 6.18
CA ARG A 46 -10.63 -3.38 4.71
C ARG A 46 -9.76 -4.45 4.07
N THR A 47 -10.30 -5.11 3.06
CA THR A 47 -9.59 -6.06 2.20
C THR A 47 -9.37 -5.45 0.83
N VAL A 48 -8.15 -5.59 0.30
CA VAL A 48 -7.81 -5.22 -1.08
C VAL A 48 -7.20 -6.43 -1.76
N GLN A 49 -7.51 -6.58 -3.04
CA GLN A 49 -6.88 -7.59 -3.89
C GLN A 49 -5.81 -6.89 -4.71
N ILE A 50 -4.59 -7.40 -4.62
CA ILE A 50 -3.39 -6.88 -5.27
C ILE A 50 -2.90 -7.95 -6.23
N SER A 51 -2.55 -7.59 -7.45
CA SER A 51 -1.96 -8.51 -8.43
C SER A 51 -0.62 -9.06 -7.92
N MET A 52 -0.31 -10.34 -8.15
CA MET A 52 0.99 -10.90 -7.75
C MET A 52 2.17 -10.13 -8.37
N LEU A 53 2.00 -9.64 -9.61
CA LEU A 53 2.96 -8.79 -10.31
C LEU A 53 3.32 -7.49 -9.57
N ASP A 54 2.34 -6.88 -8.90
CA ASP A 54 2.57 -5.63 -8.14
C ASP A 54 3.11 -5.92 -6.73
N TRP A 55 2.80 -7.11 -6.20
CA TRP A 55 3.36 -7.60 -4.96
C TRP A 55 4.85 -7.96 -5.08
N GLU A 56 5.27 -8.56 -6.20
CA GLU A 56 6.67 -8.94 -6.44
C GLU A 56 7.59 -7.75 -6.70
N LYS A 57 7.08 -6.65 -7.28
CA LYS A 57 7.86 -5.41 -7.52
C LYS A 57 8.32 -4.69 -6.24
N GLN A 58 7.77 -5.05 -5.08
CA GLN A 58 8.19 -4.49 -3.78
C GLN A 58 9.37 -5.25 -3.14
N LYS A 59 9.84 -6.35 -3.75
CA LYS A 59 10.97 -7.14 -3.26
C LYS A 59 12.29 -6.67 -3.87
#